data_AF-A0ABD5F3A7-F1
#
_entry.id   AF-A0ABD5F3A7-F1
#
_cell.length_a   1.000
_cell.length_b   1.000
_cell.length_c   1.000
_cell.angle_alpha   90.00
_cell.angle_beta   90.00
_cell.angle_gamma   90.00
#
_symmetry.space_group_name_H-M   'P 1'
#
loop_
_entity.id
_entity.type
_entity.pdbx_description
1 polymer ?
#
loop_
_entity_poly.entity_id
_entity_poly.type
_entity_poly.pdbx_seq_one_letter_code
_entity_poly.pdbx_strand_id
1 'polypeptide(L)'
;QDGGDFAGAVRRCVGVAKCRTEQASGPGVMCPSFRATGEEAHSTRGRARLLHEMLAGEVITDGWRSTEVRDALDLCLSCKGCRSDCPVGVDMATYKAEFLHHHYRGRLRPAAHYAMGRLPQWLRLARPFARPLNSLACVRPLAALAKRLAGIEPER
;
A
#
# COMPACT_ATOMS: atom_id res chain seq x y z
N GLN A 1 -7.92 16.28 -12.71
CA GLN A 1 -6.64 16.11 -12.01
C GLN A 1 -6.60 17.19 -10.93
N ASP A 2 -6.20 16.87 -9.71
CA ASP A 2 -6.49 17.71 -8.52
C ASP A 2 -5.53 18.90 -8.32
N GLY A 3 -4.81 19.31 -9.38
CA GLY A 3 -3.91 20.47 -9.33
C GLY A 3 -2.77 20.40 -8.30
N GLY A 4 -2.53 19.24 -7.70
CA GLY A 4 -1.59 19.08 -6.57
C GLY A 4 -2.20 19.29 -5.19
N ASP A 5 -3.50 19.57 -5.08
CA ASP A 5 -4.19 19.69 -3.79
C ASP A 5 -4.55 18.31 -3.23
N PHE A 6 -3.65 17.76 -2.42
CA PHE A 6 -3.86 16.49 -1.73
C PHE A 6 -5.05 16.55 -0.77
N ALA A 7 -5.23 17.67 -0.05
CA ALA A 7 -6.30 17.80 0.93
C ALA A 7 -7.68 17.89 0.27
N GLY A 8 -7.80 18.60 -0.85
CA GLY A 8 -8.98 18.57 -1.71
C GLY A 8 -9.26 17.16 -2.24
N ALA A 9 -8.22 16.47 -2.72
CA ALA A 9 -8.37 15.12 -3.26
C ALA A 9 -8.96 14.14 -2.23
N VAL A 10 -8.42 14.12 -1.01
CA VAL A 10 -8.89 13.26 0.09
C VAL A 10 -10.33 13.60 0.51
N ARG A 11 -10.68 14.89 0.57
CA ARG A 11 -12.02 15.36 0.97
C ARG A 11 -13.14 15.05 -0.02
N ARG A 12 -12.83 14.60 -1.24
CA ARG A 12 -13.87 14.20 -2.22
C ARG A 12 -14.70 12.99 -1.79
N CYS A 13 -14.19 12.16 -0.88
CA CYS A 13 -14.96 11.01 -0.41
C CYS A 13 -16.18 11.48 0.40
N VAL A 14 -17.37 11.29 -0.15
CA VAL A 14 -18.65 11.66 0.48
C VAL A 14 -19.21 10.59 1.44
N GLY A 15 -18.48 9.50 1.70
CA GLY A 15 -18.86 8.51 2.72
C GLY A 15 -19.98 7.52 2.35
N VAL A 16 -20.57 7.59 1.15
CA VAL A 16 -21.70 6.75 0.68
C VAL A 16 -21.41 5.23 0.59
N ALA A 17 -20.18 4.81 0.84
CA ALA A 17 -19.77 3.41 0.91
C ALA A 17 -20.04 2.53 -0.33
N LYS A 18 -20.32 3.09 -1.51
CA LYS A 18 -20.49 2.35 -2.78
C LYS A 18 -19.33 1.40 -3.11
N CYS A 19 -18.13 1.71 -2.62
CA CYS A 19 -16.95 0.85 -2.75
C CYS A 19 -17.03 -0.48 -1.97
N ARG A 20 -18.07 -0.68 -1.14
CA ARG A 20 -18.37 -1.92 -0.44
C ARG A 20 -19.51 -2.63 -1.19
N THR A 21 -19.17 -3.57 -2.06
CA THR A 21 -20.13 -4.40 -2.79
C THR A 21 -20.49 -5.68 -2.03
N GLU A 22 -21.74 -5.85 -1.61
CA GLU A 22 -22.15 -7.04 -0.85
C GLU A 22 -22.20 -8.32 -1.71
N GLN A 23 -22.38 -8.19 -3.04
CA GLN A 23 -22.33 -9.33 -3.96
C GLN A 23 -20.97 -9.43 -4.68
N ALA A 24 -20.32 -10.59 -4.54
CA ALA A 24 -19.08 -10.92 -5.24
C ALA A 24 -19.24 -11.08 -6.77
N SER A 25 -20.48 -11.16 -7.26
CA SER A 25 -20.84 -11.48 -8.65
C SER A 25 -21.19 -10.26 -9.52
N GLY A 26 -20.94 -9.05 -9.03
CA GLY A 26 -21.16 -7.80 -9.77
C GLY A 26 -19.88 -7.24 -10.43
N PRO A 27 -19.98 -6.21 -11.28
CA PRO A 27 -18.85 -5.61 -11.98
C PRO A 27 -17.92 -4.75 -11.09
N GLY A 28 -18.22 -4.63 -9.79
CA GLY A 28 -17.42 -3.84 -8.86
C GLY A 28 -16.16 -4.58 -8.42
N VAL A 29 -15.01 -3.90 -8.47
CA VAL A 29 -13.71 -4.50 -8.11
C VAL A 29 -13.62 -4.72 -6.60
N MET A 30 -14.14 -3.78 -5.81
CA MET A 30 -13.97 -3.67 -4.35
C MET A 30 -12.49 -3.70 -3.93
N CYS A 31 -12.16 -3.24 -2.72
CA CYS A 31 -10.79 -3.37 -2.23
C CYS A 31 -10.48 -4.83 -1.81
N PRO A 32 -9.46 -5.50 -2.37
CA PRO A 32 -9.15 -6.89 -2.01
C PRO A 32 -8.78 -7.06 -0.53
N SER A 33 -8.10 -6.08 0.07
CA SER A 33 -7.77 -6.11 1.49
C SER A 33 -9.03 -6.06 2.36
N PHE A 34 -10.03 -5.26 1.99
CA PHE A 34 -11.32 -5.23 2.70
C PHE A 34 -12.07 -6.56 2.58
N ARG A 35 -12.03 -7.22 1.41
CA ARG A 35 -12.62 -8.55 1.22
C ARG A 35 -11.99 -9.61 2.13
N ALA A 36 -10.69 -9.50 2.36
CA ALA A 36 -9.94 -10.46 3.17
C ALA A 36 -10.14 -10.21 4.67
N THR A 37 -10.11 -8.95 5.11
CA THR A 37 -10.14 -8.62 6.55
C THR A 37 -11.54 -8.33 7.09
N GLY A 38 -12.47 -7.83 6.26
CA GLY A 38 -13.76 -7.32 6.70
C GLY A 38 -13.71 -5.99 7.48
N GLU A 39 -12.50 -5.48 7.75
CA GLU A 39 -12.29 -4.29 8.58
C GLU A 39 -12.42 -3.00 7.78
N GLU A 40 -13.25 -2.07 8.24
CA GLU A 40 -13.55 -0.83 7.51
C GLU A 40 -12.30 -0.01 7.16
N ALA A 41 -11.27 -0.01 8.00
CA ALA A 41 -10.00 0.67 7.77
C ALA A 41 -9.32 0.29 6.44
N HIS A 42 -9.59 -0.93 5.94
CA HIS A 42 -9.03 -1.44 4.70
C HIS A 42 -9.94 -1.25 3.47
N SER A 43 -11.11 -0.64 3.65
CA SER A 43 -12.01 -0.21 2.58
C SER A 43 -11.52 1.10 1.94
N THR A 44 -11.95 1.40 0.71
CA THR A 44 -11.67 2.70 0.07
C THR A 44 -12.22 3.86 0.91
N ARG A 45 -13.44 3.70 1.47
CA ARG A 45 -14.07 4.70 2.34
C ARG A 45 -13.26 4.88 3.63
N GLY A 46 -12.92 3.80 4.31
CA GLY A 46 -12.17 3.85 5.57
C GLY A 46 -10.80 4.48 5.41
N ARG A 47 -10.06 4.12 4.35
CA ARG A 47 -8.78 4.77 4.03
C ARG A 47 -8.93 6.26 3.75
N ALA A 48 -9.98 6.65 3.02
CA ALA A 48 -10.25 8.07 2.76
C ALA A 48 -10.56 8.81 4.07
N ARG A 49 -11.32 8.19 4.98
CA ARG A 49 -11.63 8.76 6.29
C ARG A 49 -10.39 8.91 7.15
N LEU A 50 -9.52 7.90 7.23
CA LEU A 50 -8.27 7.99 7.99
C LEU A 50 -7.33 9.07 7.45
N LEU A 51 -7.21 9.18 6.13
CA LEU A 51 -6.46 10.28 5.51
C LEU A 51 -7.08 11.65 5.79
N HIS A 52 -8.40 11.74 5.83
CA HIS A 52 -9.09 12.97 6.18
C HIS A 52 -8.82 13.37 7.65
N GLU A 53 -8.96 12.42 8.58
CA GLU A 53 -8.68 12.64 10.00
C GLU A 53 -7.23 13.06 10.25
N MET A 54 -6.29 12.46 9.52
CA MET A 54 -4.88 12.85 9.54
C MET A 54 -4.65 14.29 9.08
N LEU A 55 -5.39 14.74 8.05
CA LEU A 55 -5.28 16.11 7.54
C LEU A 55 -6.01 17.13 8.42
N ALA A 56 -7.10 16.71 9.08
CA ALA A 56 -7.82 17.54 10.04
C ALA A 56 -7.00 17.75 11.32
N GLY A 57 -6.29 16.71 11.78
CA GLY A 57 -5.41 16.78 12.96
C GLY A 57 -6.14 16.75 14.30
N GLU A 58 -7.44 16.45 14.32
CA GLU A 58 -8.25 16.38 15.55
C GLU A 58 -8.10 15.03 16.26
N VAL A 59 -8.34 13.93 15.54
CA VAL A 59 -8.23 12.56 16.08
C VAL A 59 -6.87 11.94 15.82
N ILE A 60 -6.34 12.11 14.60
CA ILE A 60 -5.01 11.62 14.22
C ILE A 60 -4.05 12.81 14.23
N THR A 61 -3.34 12.98 15.34
CA THR A 61 -2.50 14.17 15.59
C THR A 61 -1.09 14.04 15.03
N ASP A 62 -0.62 12.81 14.77
CA ASP A 62 0.72 12.54 14.24
C ASP A 62 0.89 12.93 12.76
N GLY A 63 -0.19 13.34 12.09
CA GLY A 63 -0.20 13.77 10.68
C GLY A 63 0.49 12.75 9.77
N TRP A 64 1.44 13.20 8.96
CA TRP A 64 2.24 12.34 8.05
C TRP A 64 3.07 11.26 8.74
N ARG A 65 3.14 11.24 10.08
CA ARG A 65 3.83 10.20 10.86
C ARG A 65 2.88 9.16 11.43
N SER A 66 1.56 9.33 11.26
CA SER A 66 0.55 8.40 11.76
C SER A 66 0.81 6.96 11.34
N THR A 67 0.79 6.08 12.34
CA THR A 67 0.87 4.62 12.16
C THR A 67 -0.46 4.05 11.68
N GLU A 68 -1.58 4.61 12.12
CA GLU A 68 -2.94 4.19 11.78
C GLU A 68 -3.18 4.33 10.27
N VAL A 69 -2.79 5.48 9.69
CA VAL A 69 -2.89 5.73 8.24
C VAL A 69 -1.92 4.82 7.48
N ARG A 70 -0.69 4.67 7.97
CA ARG A 70 0.31 3.78 7.36
C ARG A 70 -0.21 2.36 7.28
N ASP A 71 -0.75 1.83 8.37
CA ASP A 71 -1.18 0.43 8.48
C ASP A 71 -2.42 0.16 7.61
N ALA A 72 -3.36 1.11 7.57
CA ALA A 72 -4.51 1.04 6.66
C ALA A 72 -4.08 0.99 5.18
N LEU A 73 -3.04 1.75 4.82
CA LEU A 73 -2.48 1.82 3.47
C LEU A 73 -1.49 0.69 3.15
N ASP A 74 -0.93 0.01 4.15
CA ASP A 74 0.08 -1.02 3.94
C ASP A 74 -0.48 -2.18 3.09
N LEU A 75 -1.67 -2.67 3.45
CA LEU A 75 -2.41 -3.68 2.69
C LEU A 75 -2.99 -3.19 1.34
N CYS A 76 -2.82 -1.92 0.98
CA CYS A 76 -3.27 -1.40 -0.32
C CYS A 76 -2.31 -1.84 -1.43
N LEU A 77 -2.78 -2.71 -2.33
CA LEU A 77 -2.00 -3.18 -3.49
C LEU A 77 -1.78 -2.12 -4.58
N SER A 78 -2.34 -0.92 -4.42
CA SER A 78 -2.27 0.15 -5.44
C SER A 78 -2.83 -0.27 -6.80
N CYS A 79 -3.78 -1.21 -6.82
CA CYS A 79 -4.38 -1.77 -8.04
C CYS A 79 -5.30 -0.82 -8.82
N LYS A 80 -5.59 0.37 -8.27
CA LYS A 80 -6.47 1.41 -8.83
C LYS A 80 -7.94 1.03 -9.06
N GLY A 81 -8.41 -0.15 -8.63
CA GLY A 81 -9.83 -0.53 -8.70
C GLY A 81 -10.76 0.47 -7.99
N CYS A 82 -10.31 1.05 -6.89
CA CYS A 82 -11.02 2.12 -6.17
C CYS A 82 -11.39 3.34 -7.02
N ARG A 83 -10.56 3.71 -8.00
CA ARG A 83 -10.81 4.85 -8.89
C ARG A 83 -11.91 4.55 -9.90
N SER A 84 -11.98 3.30 -10.36
CA SER A 84 -13.01 2.85 -11.29
C SER A 84 -14.37 2.71 -10.61
N ASP A 85 -14.40 2.16 -9.39
CA ASP A 85 -15.66 1.93 -8.66
C ASP A 85 -16.27 3.22 -8.06
N CYS A 86 -15.43 4.23 -7.79
CA CYS A 86 -15.85 5.43 -7.09
C CYS A 86 -16.40 6.50 -8.05
N PRO A 87 -17.65 6.96 -7.87
CA PRO A 87 -18.26 7.96 -8.76
C PRO A 87 -17.57 9.32 -8.68
N VAL A 88 -16.89 9.61 -7.57
CA VAL A 88 -16.14 10.85 -7.34
C VAL A 88 -14.63 10.67 -7.59
N GLY A 89 -14.21 9.53 -8.14
CA GLY A 89 -12.84 9.32 -8.64
C GLY A 89 -11.76 9.21 -7.57
N VAL A 90 -12.07 8.66 -6.39
CA VAL A 90 -11.07 8.44 -5.32
C VAL A 90 -9.96 7.50 -5.81
N ASP A 91 -8.72 7.98 -5.78
CA ASP A 91 -7.54 7.23 -6.23
C ASP A 91 -6.60 6.88 -5.05
N MET A 92 -6.88 5.77 -4.37
CA MET A 92 -6.07 5.31 -3.24
C MET A 92 -4.63 4.96 -3.61
N ALA A 93 -4.36 4.64 -4.88
CA ALA A 93 -3.00 4.36 -5.32
C ALA A 93 -2.17 5.64 -5.32
N THR A 94 -2.73 6.72 -5.88
CA THR A 94 -2.12 8.05 -5.80
C THR A 94 -2.00 8.51 -4.35
N TYR A 95 -3.03 8.31 -3.53
CA TYR A 95 -2.99 8.78 -2.14
C TYR A 95 -1.96 8.04 -1.29
N LYS A 96 -1.83 6.72 -1.50
CA LYS A 96 -0.76 5.92 -0.88
C LYS A 96 0.62 6.42 -1.29
N ALA A 97 0.82 6.72 -2.58
CA ALA A 97 2.11 7.21 -3.06
C ALA A 97 2.49 8.54 -2.39
N GLU A 98 1.56 9.49 -2.31
CA GLU A 98 1.78 10.79 -1.67
C GLU A 98 2.03 10.66 -0.17
N PHE A 99 1.20 9.89 0.53
CA PHE A 99 1.39 9.63 1.96
C PHE A 99 2.76 8.98 2.23
N LEU A 100 3.14 7.94 1.49
CA LEU A 100 4.44 7.27 1.67
C LEU A 100 5.62 8.17 1.29
N HIS A 101 5.44 9.13 0.39
CA HIS A 101 6.46 10.12 0.09
C HIS A 101 6.77 10.97 1.33
N HIS A 102 5.74 11.59 1.94
CA HIS A 102 5.91 12.39 3.15
C HIS A 102 6.26 11.54 4.38
N HIS A 103 5.65 10.38 4.53
CA HIS A 103 5.89 9.45 5.64
C HIS A 103 7.31 8.88 5.65
N TYR A 104 8.03 8.88 4.53
CA TYR A 104 9.42 8.44 4.51
C TYR A 104 10.40 9.54 4.08
N ARG A 105 9.96 10.80 4.00
CA ARG A 105 10.86 11.92 3.74
C ARG A 105 11.83 12.08 4.89
N GLY A 106 13.14 12.01 4.59
CA GLY A 106 14.20 12.06 5.59
C GLY A 106 14.29 10.82 6.51
N ARG A 107 13.59 9.73 6.19
CA ARG A 107 13.54 8.50 7.01
C ARG A 107 13.85 7.26 6.19
N LEU A 108 14.39 6.24 6.85
CA LEU A 108 14.64 4.93 6.24
C LEU A 108 13.31 4.21 5.95
N ARG A 109 13.20 3.61 4.77
CA ARG A 109 12.06 2.75 4.41
C ARG A 109 12.28 1.31 4.87
N PRO A 110 11.22 0.50 5.03
CA PRO A 110 11.35 -0.94 5.26
C PRO A 110 12.21 -1.61 4.19
N ALA A 111 12.98 -2.63 4.58
CA ALA A 111 13.86 -3.37 3.67
C ALA A 111 13.14 -3.89 2.42
N ALA A 112 11.89 -4.35 2.59
CA ALA A 112 11.03 -4.83 1.51
C ALA A 112 10.84 -3.79 0.38
N HIS A 113 10.74 -2.49 0.73
CA HIS A 113 10.58 -1.42 -0.27
C HIS A 113 11.81 -1.32 -1.18
N TYR A 114 13.02 -1.53 -0.64
CA TYR A 114 14.26 -1.50 -1.42
C TYR A 114 14.49 -2.81 -2.17
N ALA A 115 14.19 -3.95 -1.55
CA ALA A 115 14.32 -5.27 -2.16
C ALA A 115 13.39 -5.39 -3.39
N MET A 116 12.11 -5.07 -3.22
CA MET A 116 11.11 -5.17 -4.31
C MET A 116 11.17 -3.99 -5.27
N GLY A 117 11.31 -2.75 -4.77
CA GLY A 117 11.29 -1.55 -5.61
C GLY A 117 12.46 -1.44 -6.58
N ARG A 118 13.59 -2.11 -6.29
CA ARG A 118 14.77 -2.17 -7.16
C ARG A 118 14.99 -3.55 -7.78
N LEU A 119 13.99 -4.42 -7.78
CA LEU A 119 14.09 -5.79 -8.28
C LEU A 119 14.70 -5.89 -9.69
N PRO A 120 14.32 -5.05 -10.69
CA PRO A 120 14.96 -5.10 -12.01
C PRO A 120 16.44 -4.71 -12.01
N GLN A 121 16.90 -3.91 -11.05
CA GLN A 121 18.32 -3.56 -10.89
C GLN A 121 19.07 -4.73 -10.25
N TRP A 122 18.51 -5.32 -9.19
CA TRP A 122 19.07 -6.51 -8.53
C TRP A 122 19.21 -7.68 -9.50
N LEU A 123 18.17 -7.97 -10.29
CA LEU A 123 18.20 -9.06 -11.27
C LEU A 123 19.25 -8.83 -12.37
N ARG A 124 19.47 -7.58 -12.80
CA ARG A 124 20.53 -7.24 -13.76
C ARG A 124 21.92 -7.49 -13.17
N LEU A 125 22.14 -7.13 -11.91
CA LEU A 125 23.40 -7.38 -11.20
C LEU A 125 23.61 -8.86 -10.88
N ALA A 126 22.53 -9.59 -10.60
CA ALA A 126 22.57 -11.02 -10.25
C ALA A 126 22.76 -11.93 -11.47
N ARG A 127 22.40 -11.48 -12.69
CA ARG A 127 22.50 -12.25 -13.94
C ARG A 127 23.83 -13.01 -14.12
N PRO A 128 25.02 -12.39 -13.99
CA PRO A 128 26.29 -13.11 -14.15
C PRO A 128 26.52 -14.20 -13.09
N PHE A 129 25.88 -14.09 -11.93
CA PHE A 129 26.00 -15.02 -10.80
C PHE A 129 24.76 -15.91 -10.61
N ALA A 130 23.91 -16.04 -11.63
CA ALA A 130 22.63 -16.75 -11.49
C ALA A 130 22.80 -18.21 -11.04
N ARG A 131 23.78 -18.94 -11.59
CA ARG A 131 24.06 -20.33 -11.21
C ARG A 131 24.41 -20.50 -9.73
N PRO A 132 25.46 -19.84 -9.19
CA PRO A 132 25.78 -19.96 -7.77
C PRO A 132 24.67 -19.41 -6.86
N LEU A 133 24.01 -18.32 -7.24
CA LEU A 133 22.91 -17.76 -6.44
C LEU A 133 21.71 -18.71 -6.34
N ASN A 134 21.36 -19.40 -7.44
CA ASN A 134 20.28 -20.39 -7.42
C ASN A 134 20.64 -21.60 -6.55
N SER A 135 21.89 -22.08 -6.62
CA SER A 135 22.35 -23.16 -5.74
C SER A 135 22.32 -22.77 -4.26
N LEU A 136 22.72 -21.55 -3.93
CA LEU A 136 22.64 -21.01 -2.56
C LEU A 136 21.18 -20.82 -2.10
N ALA A 137 20.27 -20.47 -3.00
CA ALA A 137 18.85 -20.32 -2.69
C ALA A 137 18.16 -21.65 -2.34
N CYS A 138 18.71 -22.80 -2.76
CA CYS A 138 18.21 -24.12 -2.36
C CYS A 138 18.55 -24.47 -0.90
N VAL A 139 19.52 -23.79 -0.29
CA VAL A 139 19.90 -24.02 1.10
C VAL A 139 18.92 -23.27 2.02
N ARG A 140 17.99 -24.01 2.65
CA ARG A 140 16.92 -23.47 3.51
C ARG A 140 17.36 -22.40 4.52
N PRO A 141 18.45 -22.56 5.30
CA PRO A 141 18.86 -21.52 6.26
C PRO A 141 19.37 -20.25 5.56
N LEU A 142 20.08 -20.38 4.44
CA LEU A 142 20.54 -19.23 3.65
C LEU A 142 19.35 -18.51 3.00
N ALA A 143 18.38 -19.25 2.47
CA ALA A 143 17.16 -18.70 1.92
C ALA A 143 16.32 -17.96 2.99
N ALA A 144 16.17 -18.55 4.18
CA ALA A 144 15.46 -17.92 5.29
C ALA A 144 16.16 -16.63 5.76
N LEU A 145 17.49 -16.63 5.85
CA LEU A 145 18.27 -15.43 6.17
C LEU A 145 18.09 -14.35 5.11
N ALA A 146 18.19 -14.71 3.82
CA ALA A 146 18.00 -13.80 2.72
C ALA A 146 16.59 -13.18 2.71
N LYS A 147 15.54 -13.98 2.96
CA LYS A 147 14.15 -13.50 3.10
C LYS A 147 14.02 -12.49 4.24
N ARG A 148 14.57 -12.80 5.43
CA ARG A 148 14.55 -11.88 6.59
C ARG A 148 15.29 -10.57 6.30
N LEU A 149 16.47 -10.63 5.67
CA LEU A 149 17.23 -9.43 5.28
C LEU A 149 16.48 -8.60 4.23
N ALA A 150 15.76 -9.24 3.32
CA ALA A 150 14.90 -8.57 2.35
C ALA A 150 13.61 -8.01 2.96
N GLY A 151 13.33 -8.25 4.24
CA GLY A 151 12.07 -7.87 4.90
C GLY A 151 10.86 -8.67 4.39
N ILE A 152 11.08 -9.89 3.92
CA ILE A 152 10.04 -10.83 3.47
C ILE A 152 9.79 -11.82 4.59
N GLU A 153 8.52 -12.10 4.88
CA GLU A 153 8.11 -13.11 5.86
C GLU A 153 8.71 -14.48 5.47
N PRO A 154 9.54 -15.13 6.32
CA PRO A 154 10.26 -16.35 5.98
C PRO A 154 9.37 -17.56 5.66
N GLU A 155 8.13 -17.59 6.19
CA GLU A 155 7.12 -18.63 5.97
C GLU A 155 6.42 -18.54 4.60
N ARG A 156 6.68 -17.50 3.79
CA ARG A 156 6.21 -17.37 2.39
C ARG A 156 7.22 -17.84 1.36
#